data_AF-A0A1W9UT86-F1
#
_entry.id   AF-A0A1W9UT86-F1
#
_cell.length_a   1.000
_cell.length_b   1.000
_cell.length_c   1.000
_cell.angle_alpha   90.00
_cell.angle_beta   90.00
_cell.angle_gamma   90.00
#
_symmetry.space_group_name_H-M   'P 1'
#
loop_
_entity.id
_entity.type
_entity.pdbx_description
1 polymer ?
#
loop_
_entity_poly.entity_id
_entity_poly.type
_entity_poly.pdbx_seq_one_letter_code
_entity_poly.pdbx_strand_id
1 'polypeptide(L)'
;MKILVVEDEKKVASFIQRGLEEESFSVDIATNGEEGLTMAEANHYDLILMDVMLPKKDGLTVIKELREYGLLEYFMRNPNQVLTRAMIAEHVWDYTFDSFTNIIDVYVNYLRKKVDKDHAKKLIHTIRGVGYVLKED
;
A
#
# COMPACT_ATOMS: atom_id res chain seq x y z
N MET A 1 9.96 13.39 -11.02
CA MET A 1 8.96 12.74 -10.15
C MET A 1 7.93 12.09 -11.07
N LYS A 2 7.63 10.81 -10.85
CA LYS A 2 6.70 10.02 -11.66
C LYS A 2 5.41 9.80 -10.88
N ILE A 3 4.27 10.15 -11.46
CA ILE A 3 2.95 10.09 -10.84
C ILE A 3 2.09 9.11 -11.63
N LEU A 4 1.34 8.26 -10.92
CA LEU A 4 0.27 7.47 -11.50
C LEU A 4 -1.07 8.13 -11.17
N VAL A 5 -1.91 8.34 -12.18
CA VAL A 5 -3.30 8.79 -11.99
C VAL A 5 -4.24 7.66 -12.40
N VAL A 6 -5.10 7.22 -11.49
CA VAL A 6 -6.09 6.17 -11.72
C VAL A 6 -7.48 6.77 -11.68
N GLU A 7 -8.06 6.97 -12.86
CA GLU A 7 -9.28 7.75 -13.10
C GLU A 7 -10.00 7.19 -14.34
N ASP A 8 -11.28 6.83 -14.23
CA ASP A 8 -12.03 6.23 -15.32
C ASP A 8 -12.68 7.28 -16.25
N GLU A 9 -12.94 8.50 -15.74
CA GLU A 9 -13.43 9.58 -16.57
C GLU A 9 -12.29 10.22 -17.39
N LYS A 10 -12.21 9.85 -18.68
CA LYS A 10 -11.18 10.35 -19.62
C LYS A 10 -10.96 11.87 -19.63
N LYS A 11 -12.03 12.65 -19.46
CA LYS A 11 -11.92 14.12 -19.43
C LYS A 11 -11.21 14.61 -18.16
N VAL A 12 -11.53 14.01 -17.03
CA VAL A 12 -10.88 14.31 -15.75
C VAL A 12 -9.43 13.84 -15.77
N ALA A 13 -9.19 12.60 -16.21
CA ALA A 13 -7.84 12.04 -16.35
C ALA A 13 -6.95 12.93 -17.22
N SER A 14 -7.42 13.31 -18.42
CA SER A 14 -6.65 14.18 -19.33
C SER A 14 -6.44 15.59 -18.79
N PHE A 15 -7.39 16.13 -18.03
CA PHE A 15 -7.24 17.42 -17.37
C PHE A 15 -6.17 17.39 -16.27
N ILE A 16 -6.20 16.37 -15.41
CA ILE A 16 -5.20 16.16 -14.35
C ILE A 16 -3.82 15.92 -14.96
N GLN A 17 -3.73 15.05 -15.97
CA GLN A 17 -2.48 14.75 -16.66
C GLN A 17 -1.82 16.02 -17.19
N ARG A 18 -2.56 16.82 -17.96
CA ARG A 18 -2.03 18.07 -18.52
C ARG A 18 -1.55 19.04 -17.44
N GLY A 19 -2.35 19.23 -16.39
CA GLY A 19 -1.96 20.14 -15.29
C GLY A 19 -0.70 19.70 -14.56
N LEU A 20 -0.50 18.39 -14.37
CA LEU A 20 0.71 17.85 -13.74
C LEU A 20 1.92 17.87 -14.69
N GLU A 21 1.71 17.59 -15.98
CA GLU A 21 2.77 17.65 -17.00
C GLU A 21 3.27 19.09 -17.23
N GLU A 22 2.39 20.10 -17.12
CA GLU A 22 2.77 21.52 -17.14
C GLU A 22 3.72 21.89 -16.00
N GLU A 23 3.60 21.23 -14.85
CA GLU A 23 4.51 21.34 -13.70
C GLU A 23 5.75 20.41 -13.83
N SER A 24 6.03 19.90 -15.03
CA SER A 24 7.17 19.03 -15.35
C SER A 24 7.18 17.67 -14.65
N PHE A 25 6.02 17.17 -14.22
CA PHE A 25 5.88 15.78 -13.75
C PHE A 25 5.73 14.80 -14.91
N SER A 26 6.24 13.57 -14.74
CA SER A 26 5.94 12.46 -15.66
C SER A 26 4.70 11.74 -15.18
N VAL A 27 3.65 11.67 -16.00
CA VAL A 27 2.34 11.16 -15.59
C VAL A 27 1.96 9.95 -16.42
N ASP A 28 1.69 8.84 -15.73
CA ASP A 28 1.06 7.67 -16.33
C ASP A 28 -0.42 7.62 -15.91
N ILE A 29 -1.30 7.14 -16.80
CA ILE A 29 -2.75 7.07 -16.59
C ILE A 29 -3.19 5.60 -16.59
N ALA A 30 -4.03 5.23 -15.62
CA ALA A 30 -4.82 4.01 -15.61
C ALA A 30 -6.32 4.35 -15.58
N THR A 31 -7.14 3.53 -16.23
CA THR A 31 -8.57 3.82 -16.44
C THR A 31 -9.50 2.98 -15.56
N ASN A 32 -8.94 2.13 -14.71
CA ASN A 32 -9.66 1.23 -13.80
C ASN A 32 -8.70 0.73 -12.71
N GLY A 33 -9.24 0.20 -11.61
CA GLY A 33 -8.39 -0.19 -10.48
C GLY A 33 -7.48 -1.40 -10.73
N GLU A 34 -7.83 -2.33 -11.63
CA GLU A 34 -6.96 -3.47 -11.97
C GLU A 34 -5.72 -3.02 -12.73
N GLU A 35 -5.90 -2.13 -13.71
CA GLU A 35 -4.82 -1.49 -14.45
C GLU A 35 -3.95 -0.65 -13.51
N GLY A 36 -4.58 0.17 -12.66
CA GLY A 36 -3.88 0.98 -11.67
C GLY A 36 -3.01 0.15 -10.72
N LEU A 37 -3.56 -0.96 -10.20
CA LEU A 37 -2.81 -1.90 -9.36
C LEU A 37 -1.62 -2.52 -10.12
N THR A 38 -1.86 -3.03 -11.33
CA THR A 38 -0.81 -3.66 -12.16
C THR A 38 0.33 -2.67 -12.43
N MET A 39 0.00 -1.42 -12.76
CA MET A 39 1.00 -0.39 -13.03
C MET A 39 1.79 -0.04 -11.78
N ALA A 40 1.14 0.08 -10.62
CA ALA A 40 1.76 0.38 -9.34
C ALA A 40 2.68 -0.74 -8.83
N GLU A 41 2.38 -2.00 -9.15
CA GLU A 41 3.26 -3.14 -8.82
C GLU A 41 4.46 -3.24 -9.78
N ALA A 42 4.27 -2.91 -11.05
CA ALA A 42 5.31 -3.05 -12.07
C ALA A 42 6.31 -1.88 -12.11
N ASN A 43 5.95 -0.71 -11.57
CA ASN A 43 6.74 0.51 -11.67
C ASN A 43 6.86 1.22 -10.32
N HIS A 44 7.95 1.95 -10.15
CA HIS A 44 8.09 2.87 -9.02
C HIS A 44 7.42 4.21 -9.33
N TYR A 45 6.49 4.63 -8.47
CA TYR A 45 5.86 5.95 -8.51
C TYR A 45 6.12 6.68 -7.20
N ASP A 46 6.36 7.98 -7.30
CA ASP A 46 6.54 8.85 -6.14
C ASP A 46 5.18 9.23 -5.52
N LEU A 47 4.12 9.25 -6.33
CA LEU A 47 2.75 9.54 -5.90
C LEU A 47 1.75 8.79 -6.78
N ILE A 48 0.67 8.30 -6.17
CA ILE A 48 -0.48 7.74 -6.87
C ILE A 48 -1.72 8.58 -6.50
N LEU A 49 -2.35 9.17 -7.51
CA LEU A 49 -3.68 9.77 -7.40
C LEU A 49 -4.72 8.69 -7.76
N MET A 50 -5.58 8.33 -6.82
CA MET A 50 -6.49 7.19 -6.93
C MET A 50 -7.94 7.66 -6.73
N ASP A 51 -8.78 7.53 -7.75
CA ASP A 51 -10.23 7.63 -7.54
C ASP A 51 -10.71 6.42 -6.72
N VAL A 52 -11.65 6.66 -5.82
CA VAL A 52 -12.32 5.64 -5.01
C VAL A 52 -13.28 4.81 -5.86
N MET A 53 -14.06 5.43 -6.75
CA MET A 53 -15.15 4.76 -7.47
C MET A 53 -14.72 4.26 -8.85
N LEU A 54 -13.80 3.31 -8.87
CA LEU A 54 -13.27 2.76 -10.11
C LEU A 54 -14.00 1.48 -10.57
N PRO A 55 -14.12 1.25 -11.90
CA PRO A 55 -14.61 0.00 -12.43
C PRO A 55 -13.59 -1.14 -12.23
N LYS A 56 -14.09 -2.39 -12.33
CA LYS A 56 -13.38 -3.67 -12.13
C LYS A 56 -12.83 -3.91 -10.72
N LYS A 57 -12.13 -2.94 -10.15
CA LYS A 57 -11.64 -2.94 -8.77
C LYS A 57 -11.73 -1.52 -8.24
N ASP A 58 -12.37 -1.32 -7.10
CA ASP A 58 -12.50 0.01 -6.49
C ASP A 58 -11.16 0.49 -5.91
N GLY A 59 -10.96 1.81 -5.83
CA GLY A 59 -9.70 2.40 -5.40
C GLY A 59 -9.31 2.06 -3.96
N LEU A 60 -10.27 1.86 -3.07
CA LEU A 60 -9.98 1.47 -1.69
C LEU A 60 -9.44 0.05 -1.61
N THR A 61 -9.99 -0.86 -2.42
CA THR A 61 -9.45 -2.22 -2.56
C THR A 61 -8.04 -2.20 -3.14
N VAL A 62 -7.76 -1.37 -4.15
CA VAL A 62 -6.39 -1.20 -4.69
C VAL A 62 -5.43 -0.70 -3.62
N ILE A 63 -5.78 0.38 -2.91
CA ILE A 63 -4.95 0.94 -1.83
C ILE A 63 -4.69 -0.12 -0.75
N LYS A 64 -5.71 -0.88 -0.37
CA LYS A 64 -5.59 -1.93 0.63
C LYS A 64 -4.59 -3.00 0.18
N GLU A 65 -4.70 -3.51 -1.04
CA GLU A 65 -3.79 -4.53 -1.57
C GLU A 65 -2.34 -4.03 -1.64
N LEU A 66 -2.13 -2.80 -2.13
CA LEU A 66 -0.80 -2.18 -2.18
C LEU A 66 -0.16 -2.06 -0.79
N ARG A 67 -0.94 -1.64 0.22
CA ARG A 67 -0.45 -1.51 1.61
C ARG A 67 -0.22 -2.87 2.26
N GLU A 68 -1.05 -3.89 1.98
CA GLU A 68 -0.82 -5.26 2.45
C GLU A 68 0.47 -5.85 1.86
N TYR A 69 0.73 -5.59 0.57
CA TYR A 69 1.96 -6.01 -0.09
C TYR A 69 3.18 -5.30 0.51
N GLY A 70 3.15 -3.96 0.62
CA GLY A 70 4.24 -3.20 1.22
C GLY A 70 4.54 -3.60 2.67
N LEU A 71 3.49 -3.93 3.44
CA LEU A 71 3.65 -4.45 4.80
C LEU A 71 4.35 -5.82 4.81
N LEU A 72 3.93 -6.73 3.93
CA LEU A 72 4.56 -8.06 3.82
C LEU A 72 6.02 -7.95 3.38
N GLU A 73 6.30 -7.12 2.37
CA GLU A 73 7.66 -6.85 1.91
C GLU A 73 8.52 -6.34 3.07
N TYR A 74 8.02 -5.38 3.84
CA TYR A 74 8.77 -4.82 4.97
C TYR A 74 9.08 -5.87 6.04
N PHE A 75 8.14 -6.76 6.35
CA PHE A 75 8.39 -7.92 7.22
C PHE A 75 9.45 -8.87 6.64
N MET A 76 9.36 -9.21 5.36
CA MET A 76 10.28 -10.14 4.69
C MET A 76 11.71 -9.59 4.59
N ARG A 77 11.86 -8.27 4.46
CA ARG A 77 13.16 -7.59 4.45
C ARG A 77 13.79 -7.51 5.84
N ASN A 78 13.01 -7.66 6.91
CA ASN A 78 13.47 -7.54 8.30
C ASN A 78 13.10 -8.80 9.14
N PRO A 79 13.55 -10.01 8.73
CA PRO A 79 13.24 -11.22 9.46
C PRO A 79 13.91 -11.22 10.85
N ASN A 80 13.23 -11.78 11.84
CA ASN A 80 13.66 -11.84 13.24
C ASN A 80 13.85 -10.47 13.92
N GLN A 81 13.47 -9.37 13.27
CA GLN A 81 13.52 -8.03 13.84
C GLN A 81 12.14 -7.59 14.31
N VAL A 82 12.08 -6.97 15.49
CA VAL A 82 10.84 -6.37 15.99
C VAL A 82 10.62 -5.04 15.28
N LEU A 83 9.56 -4.96 14.50
CA LEU A 83 9.09 -3.76 13.83
C LEU A 83 8.03 -3.09 14.70
N THR A 84 8.32 -1.87 15.16
CA THR A 84 7.36 -1.08 15.93
C THR A 84 6.24 -0.55 15.03
N ARG A 85 5.11 -0.17 15.61
CA ARG A 85 4.01 0.45 14.86
C ARG A 85 4.46 1.73 14.14
N ALA A 86 5.32 2.52 14.77
CA ALA A 86 5.88 3.74 14.19
C ALA A 86 6.75 3.42 12.96
N MET A 87 7.65 2.43 13.07
CA MET A 87 8.47 1.98 11.93
C MET A 87 7.63 1.48 10.76
N ILE A 88 6.57 0.71 11.04
CA ILE A 88 5.67 0.23 9.99
C ILE A 88 4.90 1.39 9.35
N ALA A 89 4.40 2.34 10.15
CA ALA A 89 3.69 3.50 9.64
C ALA A 89 4.59 4.38 8.76
N GLU A 90 5.81 4.66 9.22
CA GLU A 90 6.79 5.44 8.47
C GLU A 90 7.11 4.75 7.14
N HIS A 91 7.39 3.45 7.14
CA HIS A 91 7.79 2.74 5.93
C HIS A 91 6.63 2.50 4.95
N VAL A 92 5.47 2.06 5.44
CA VAL A 92 4.38 1.61 4.58
C VAL A 92 3.42 2.73 4.23
N TRP A 93 3.31 3.79 5.05
CA TRP A 93 2.43 4.93 4.78
C TRP A 93 3.18 6.21 4.40
N ASP A 94 4.50 6.29 4.54
CA ASP A 94 5.30 7.52 4.34
C ASP A 94 4.78 8.71 5.18
N TYR A 95 4.25 8.37 6.36
CA TYR A 95 3.74 9.34 7.33
C TYR A 95 4.61 9.30 8.58
N THR A 96 5.08 10.46 9.02
CA THR A 96 5.49 10.69 10.41
C THR A 96 4.24 10.73 11.28
N PHE A 97 3.59 9.59 11.47
CA PHE A 97 2.23 9.55 12.02
C PHE A 97 2.20 9.87 13.51
N ASP A 98 1.32 10.79 13.89
CA ASP A 98 0.93 11.04 15.27
C ASP A 98 0.02 9.89 15.77
N SER A 99 0.61 8.94 16.49
CA SER A 99 0.09 8.14 17.63
C SER A 99 -1.29 7.45 17.63
N PHE A 100 -2.21 7.67 16.68
CA PHE A 100 -3.65 7.39 16.91
C PHE A 100 -4.34 6.39 15.99
N THR A 101 -3.65 5.66 15.12
CA THR A 101 -4.36 4.70 14.26
C THR A 101 -4.03 3.26 14.60
N ASN A 102 -5.04 2.55 15.09
CA ASN A 102 -5.09 1.08 15.10
C ASN A 102 -5.07 0.48 13.67
N ILE A 103 -4.71 1.27 12.64
CA ILE A 103 -4.67 0.85 11.24
C ILE A 103 -3.57 -0.19 11.02
N ILE A 104 -2.44 -0.06 11.72
CA ILE A 104 -1.36 -1.06 11.64
C ILE A 104 -1.88 -2.42 12.10
N ASP A 105 -2.59 -2.46 13.23
CA ASP A 105 -3.16 -3.67 13.79
C ASP A 105 -4.22 -4.28 12.83
N VAL A 106 -5.01 -3.44 12.15
CA VAL A 106 -5.97 -3.86 11.12
C VAL A 106 -5.26 -4.50 9.92
N TYR A 107 -4.24 -3.86 9.36
CA TYR A 107 -3.51 -4.38 8.21
C TYR A 107 -2.68 -5.63 8.53
N VAL A 108 -2.07 -5.71 9.72
CA VAL A 108 -1.42 -6.94 10.20
C VAL A 108 -2.43 -8.08 10.32
N ASN A 109 -3.64 -7.80 10.81
CA ASN A 109 -4.70 -8.80 10.88
C ASN A 109 -5.16 -9.26 9.49
N TYR A 110 -5.29 -8.33 8.53
CA TYR A 110 -5.60 -8.73 7.16
C TYR A 110 -4.50 -9.59 6.54
N LEU A 111 -3.23 -9.22 6.74
CA LEU A 111 -2.09 -9.97 6.23
C LEU A 111 -2.04 -11.38 6.83
N ARG A 112 -2.16 -11.52 8.16
CA ARG A 112 -2.23 -12.83 8.84
C ARG A 112 -3.37 -13.70 8.32
N LYS A 113 -4.53 -13.12 8.00
CA LYS A 113 -5.64 -13.90 7.41
C LYS A 113 -5.27 -14.52 6.07
N LYS A 114 -4.37 -13.89 5.30
CA LYS A 114 -3.89 -14.38 4.01
C LYS A 114 -2.71 -15.34 4.13
N VAL A 115 -1.74 -15.06 5.00
CA VAL A 115 -0.46 -15.81 5.05
C VAL A 115 -0.37 -16.84 6.17
N ASP A 116 -1.15 -16.68 7.24
CA ASP A 116 -1.01 -17.49 8.46
C ASP A 116 -2.25 -18.37 8.73
N LYS A 117 -3.47 -17.93 8.41
CA LYS A 117 -4.72 -18.55 8.90
C LYS A 117 -4.78 -20.07 8.73
N ASP A 118 -4.50 -20.55 7.52
CA ASP A 118 -4.63 -21.97 7.15
C ASP A 118 -3.28 -22.72 7.16
N HIS A 119 -2.24 -22.12 7.76
CA HIS A 119 -0.90 -22.69 7.88
C HIS A 119 -0.60 -23.14 9.31
N ALA A 120 0.05 -24.29 9.46
CA ALA A 120 0.42 -24.85 10.77
C ALA A 120 1.46 -23.98 11.48
N LYS A 121 2.43 -23.47 10.72
CA LYS A 121 3.41 -22.49 11.19
C LYS A 121 2.86 -21.09 11.02
N LYS A 122 2.96 -20.26 12.07
CA LYS A 122 2.60 -18.85 12.02
C LYS A 122 3.88 -18.04 11.86
N LEU A 123 3.90 -17.11 10.92
CA LEU A 123 5.09 -16.32 10.59
C LEU A 123 5.09 -14.97 11.30
N ILE A 124 3.92 -14.33 11.44
CA ILE A 124 3.83 -12.97 11.98
C ILE A 124 3.37 -13.02 13.43
N HIS A 125 4.23 -12.62 14.36
CA HIS A 125 4.00 -12.68 15.81
C HIS A 125 3.85 -11.30 16.43
N THR A 126 3.00 -11.18 17.45
CA THR A 126 2.82 -9.93 18.20
C THR A 126 3.76 -9.89 19.38
N ILE A 127 4.57 -8.84 19.48
CA ILE A 127 5.35 -8.50 20.68
C ILE A 127 4.56 -7.45 21.46
N ARG A 128 3.91 -7.88 22.54
CA ARG A 128 3.00 -7.04 23.34
C ARG A 128 3.70 -5.76 23.79
N GLY A 129 3.03 -4.63 23.60
CA GLY A 129 3.54 -3.31 23.96
C GLY A 129 4.61 -2.73 23.01
N VAL A 130 5.08 -3.49 22.02
CA VAL A 130 6.18 -3.07 21.15
C VAL A 130 5.76 -3.04 19.67
N GLY A 131 5.32 -4.16 19.12
CA GLY A 131 5.06 -4.26 17.69
C GLY A 131 4.93 -5.70 17.20
N TYR A 132 5.52 -5.98 16.04
CA TYR A 132 5.38 -7.25 15.34
C TYR A 132 6.72 -7.78 14.85
N VAL A 133 6.85 -9.09 14.69
CA VAL A 133 8.05 -9.73 14.14
C VAL A 133 7.64 -10.83 13.17
N LEU A 134 8.35 -10.91 12.04
CA LEU A 134 8.30 -12.07 11.17
C LEU A 134 9.40 -13.05 11.60
N LYS A 135 9.02 -14.26 12.00
CA LYS A 135 9.96 -15.33 12.39
C LYS A 135 9.29 -16.69 12.19
N GLU A 136 10.11 -17.71 11.93
CA GLU A 136 9.69 -19.10 12.07
C GLU A 136 9.83 -19.52 13.53
N ASP A 137 8.84 -20.23 14.05
CA ASP A 137 8.94 -20.92 15.35
C ASP A 137 9.83 -22.18 15.25
#